data_AF-A0A060XUT3-F1
#
_entry.id   AF-A0A060XUT3-F1
#
_cell.length_a   1.000
_cell.length_b   1.000
_cell.length_c   1.000
_cell.angle_alpha   90.00
_cell.angle_beta   90.00
_cell.angle_gamma   90.00
#
_symmetry.space_group_name_H-M   'P 1'
#
loop_
_entity.id
_entity.type
_entity.pdbx_description
1 polymer ?
#
loop_
_entity_poly.entity_id
_entity_poly.type
_entity_poly.pdbx_seq_one_letter_code
_entity_poly.pdbx_strand_id
1 'polypeptide(L)'
;MMLTALYCYSAGLTFVSVHDCFWTHAITVDTMNKVCREQFVALHSQPILQELSNFLLKKYCSGLQSEVKSKKFLEYRRMLLLLAKVPQTGNFDLQRVKESTYFFS
;
A
#
# COMPACT_ATOMS: atom_id res chain seq x y z
N MET A 1 -0.79 8.76 4.64
CA MET A 1 -0.23 10.07 5.06
C MET A 1 -0.04 11.01 3.86
N MET A 2 0.92 10.76 2.95
CA MET A 2 1.25 11.74 1.89
C MET A 2 0.07 12.08 0.97
N LEU A 3 -0.69 11.07 0.50
CA LEU A 3 -1.91 11.31 -0.29
C LEU A 3 -2.92 12.17 0.49
N THR A 4 -3.17 11.84 1.76
CA THR A 4 -4.04 12.64 2.63
C THR A 4 -3.58 14.09 2.73
N ALA A 5 -2.28 14.33 2.91
CA ALA A 5 -1.73 15.69 2.98
C ALA A 5 -1.96 16.49 1.69
N LEU A 6 -1.67 15.89 0.53
CA LEU A 6 -1.85 16.54 -0.78
C LEU A 6 -3.33 16.89 -1.04
N TYR A 7 -4.25 15.97 -0.74
CA TYR A 7 -5.67 16.20 -0.95
C TYR A 7 -6.26 17.17 0.08
N CYS A 8 -5.83 17.13 1.34
CA CYS A 8 -6.16 18.13 2.34
C CYS A 8 -5.71 19.53 1.88
N TYR A 9 -4.48 19.65 1.38
CA TYR A 9 -3.97 20.91 0.85
C TYR A 9 -4.82 21.42 -0.33
N SER A 10 -5.18 20.53 -1.27
CA SER A 10 -6.06 20.89 -2.39
C SER A 10 -7.45 21.35 -1.96
N ALA A 11 -7.92 20.89 -0.81
CA ALA A 11 -9.19 21.27 -0.19
C ALA A 11 -9.07 22.49 0.76
N GLY A 12 -7.88 23.11 0.86
CA GLY A 12 -7.63 24.30 1.68
C GLY A 12 -7.39 24.02 3.17
N LEU A 13 -7.07 22.78 3.55
CA LEU A 13 -6.80 22.42 4.95
C LEU A 13 -5.32 22.60 5.28
N THR A 14 -5.05 23.22 6.43
CA THR A 14 -3.77 23.03 7.12
C THR A 14 -3.71 21.59 7.62
N PHE A 15 -2.67 20.86 7.23
CA PHE A 15 -2.47 19.47 7.61
C PHE A 15 -1.03 19.27 8.10
N VAL A 16 -0.88 18.61 9.24
CA VAL A 16 0.40 18.07 9.70
C VAL A 16 0.21 16.63 10.17
N SER A 17 1.29 15.85 10.17
CA SER A 17 1.23 14.47 10.62
C SER A 17 2.45 14.09 11.42
N VAL A 18 2.24 13.31 12.48
CA VAL A 18 3.28 12.53 13.15
C VAL A 18 2.98 11.06 12.86
N HIS A 19 3.55 10.54 11.76
CA HIS A 19 3.27 9.20 11.23
C HIS A 19 1.78 8.93 10.96
N ASP A 20 1.10 8.23 11.88
CA ASP A 20 -0.31 7.86 11.85
C ASP A 20 -1.21 8.81 12.65
N CYS A 21 -0.65 9.82 13.33
CA CYS A 21 -1.41 10.90 13.94
C CYS A 21 -1.59 12.05 12.95
N PHE A 22 -2.84 12.36 12.57
CA PHE A 22 -3.16 13.43 11.62
C PHE A 22 -3.80 14.63 12.33
N TRP A 23 -3.23 15.82 12.14
CA TRP A 23 -3.69 17.04 12.81
C TRP A 23 -4.10 18.09 11.80
N THR A 24 -5.16 18.82 12.14
CA THR A 24 -5.71 19.96 11.39
C THR A 24 -6.42 20.90 12.38
N HIS A 25 -6.99 22.02 11.90
CA HIS A 25 -7.81 22.87 12.77
C HIS A 25 -9.12 22.17 13.17
N ALA A 26 -9.65 22.47 14.36
CA ALA A 26 -10.84 21.79 14.89
C ALA A 26 -12.05 21.80 13.93
N ILE A 27 -12.27 22.91 13.21
CA ILE A 27 -13.37 23.07 12.25
C ILE A 27 -13.22 22.19 10.99
N THR A 28 -12.03 21.66 10.71
CA THR A 28 -11.73 20.88 9.49
C THR A 28 -11.51 19.39 9.75
N VAL A 29 -11.72 18.91 10.97
CA VAL A 29 -11.53 17.50 11.35
C VAL A 29 -12.40 16.57 10.50
N ASP A 30 -13.69 16.90 10.30
CA ASP A 30 -14.60 16.06 9.51
C ASP A 30 -14.14 15.92 8.05
N THR A 31 -13.71 17.02 7.45
CA THR A 31 -13.18 17.03 6.08
C THR A 31 -11.88 16.24 5.98
N MET A 32 -10.97 16.40 6.95
CA MET A 32 -9.72 15.62 7.01
C MET A 32 -10.01 14.13 7.13
N ASN A 33 -10.96 13.73 7.98
CA ASN A 33 -11.32 12.33 8.20
C ASN A 33 -11.95 11.71 6.95
N LYS A 34 -12.78 12.46 6.23
CA LYS A 34 -13.31 12.04 4.92
C LYS A 34 -12.18 11.79 3.92
N VAL A 35 -11.27 12.76 3.75
CA VAL A 35 -10.11 12.63 2.85
C VAL A 35 -9.21 11.47 3.28
N CYS A 36 -8.97 11.29 4.58
CA CYS A 36 -8.17 10.18 5.11
C CYS A 36 -8.72 8.82 4.65
N ARG A 37 -10.02 8.57 4.87
CA ARG A 37 -10.66 7.31 4.48
C ARG A 37 -10.68 7.13 2.97
N GLU A 38 -10.97 8.18 2.21
CA GLU A 38 -10.95 8.15 0.74
C GLU A 38 -9.57 7.76 0.21
N GLN A 39 -8.50 8.39 0.71
CA GLN A 39 -7.14 8.10 0.26
C GLN A 39 -6.64 6.73 0.74
N PHE A 40 -7.07 6.25 1.90
CA PHE A 40 -6.79 4.87 2.32
C PHE A 40 -7.41 3.85 1.37
N VAL A 41 -8.70 4.01 1.05
CA VAL A 41 -9.40 3.14 0.10
C VAL A 41 -8.76 3.22 -1.28
N ALA A 42 -8.46 4.42 -1.77
CA ALA A 42 -7.83 4.60 -3.08
C ALA A 42 -6.47 3.90 -3.17
N LEU A 43 -5.64 4.01 -2.14
CA LEU A 43 -4.33 3.34 -2.07
C LEU A 43 -4.49 1.81 -2.07
N HIS A 44 -5.32 1.27 -1.17
CA HIS A 44 -5.48 -0.17 -1.00
C HIS A 44 -6.36 -0.84 -2.06
N SER A 45 -7.00 -0.06 -2.93
CA SER A 45 -7.66 -0.56 -4.14
C SER A 45 -6.66 -0.89 -5.26
N GLN A 46 -5.41 -0.42 -5.15
CA GLN A 46 -4.34 -0.80 -6.08
C GLN A 46 -3.87 -2.24 -5.78
N PRO A 47 -3.39 -2.99 -6.78
CA PRO A 47 -2.89 -4.35 -6.59
C PRO A 47 -1.46 -4.35 -6.00
N ILE A 48 -1.27 -3.70 -4.84
CA ILE A 48 0.04 -3.37 -4.25
C ILE A 48 0.98 -4.58 -4.17
N LEU A 49 0.51 -5.71 -3.63
CA LEU A 49 1.36 -6.90 -3.47
C LEU A 49 1.68 -7.56 -4.81
N GLN A 50 0.79 -7.48 -5.78
CA GLN A 50 1.03 -8.01 -7.12
C GLN A 50 2.07 -7.15 -7.85
N GLU A 51 1.96 -5.83 -7.77
CA GLU A 51 2.95 -4.91 -8.34
C GLU A 51 4.32 -5.08 -7.68
N LEU A 52 4.36 -5.22 -6.36
CA LEU A 52 5.59 -5.52 -5.63
C LEU A 52 6.20 -6.86 -6.07
N SER A 53 5.40 -7.92 -6.16
CA SER A 53 5.84 -9.23 -6.65
C SER A 53 6.45 -9.12 -8.05
N ASN A 54 5.74 -8.48 -8.97
CA ASN A 54 6.21 -8.26 -10.34
C ASN A 54 7.52 -7.47 -10.38
N PHE A 55 7.63 -6.40 -9.57
CA PHE A 55 8.83 -5.60 -9.45
C PHE A 55 10.02 -6.42 -8.95
N LEU A 56 9.84 -7.18 -7.87
CA LEU A 56 10.90 -7.99 -7.27
C LEU A 56 11.35 -9.11 -8.22
N LEU A 57 10.40 -9.78 -8.89
CA LEU A 57 10.72 -10.77 -9.92
C LEU A 57 11.50 -10.13 -11.08
N LYS A 58 11.09 -8.97 -11.58
CA LYS A 58 11.82 -8.28 -12.65
C LYS A 58 13.23 -7.87 -12.22
N LYS A 59 13.36 -7.34 -11.01
CA LYS A 59 14.63 -6.79 -10.49
C LYS A 59 15.64 -7.86 -10.10
N TYR A 60 15.17 -8.96 -9.50
CA TYR A 60 16.04 -9.97 -8.91
C TYR A 60 15.98 -11.33 -9.64
N CYS A 61 14.92 -11.61 -10.41
CA CYS A 61 14.69 -12.90 -11.06
C CYS A 61 14.90 -12.92 -12.60
N SER A 62 15.47 -11.87 -13.20
CA SER A 62 15.60 -11.72 -14.67
C SER A 62 16.88 -12.31 -15.30
N GLY A 63 17.89 -12.65 -14.48
CA GLY A 63 19.20 -13.13 -14.94
C GLY A 63 19.36 -14.63 -14.81
N LEU A 64 18.67 -15.42 -15.64
CA LEU A 64 18.99 -16.84 -15.79
C LEU A 64 20.20 -16.99 -16.71
N GLN A 65 21.40 -17.04 -16.13
CA GLN A 65 22.50 -17.75 -16.79
C GLN A 65 22.28 -19.23 -16.54
N SER A 66 21.86 -19.93 -17.60
CA SER A 66 21.99 -21.37 -17.71
C SER A 66 23.46 -21.68 -17.50
N GLU A 67 23.85 -22.21 -16.34
CA GLU A 67 24.90 -23.21 -16.22
C GLU A 67 25.13 -23.62 -14.76
N VAL A 68 25.17 -24.95 -14.57
CA VAL A 68 25.52 -25.71 -13.36
C VAL A 68 24.47 -25.73 -12.22
N LYS A 69 24.06 -26.96 -11.85
CA LYS A 69 23.26 -27.30 -10.65
C LYS A 69 24.02 -26.97 -9.36
N SER A 70 24.29 -25.69 -9.11
CA SER A 70 24.90 -25.21 -7.87
C SER A 70 23.83 -24.97 -6.80
N LYS A 71 24.20 -25.00 -5.52
CA LYS A 71 23.33 -24.65 -4.38
C LYS A 71 22.66 -23.28 -4.58
N LYS A 72 23.38 -22.34 -5.21
CA LYS A 72 22.90 -20.99 -5.56
C LYS A 72 21.71 -21.00 -6.52
N PHE A 73 21.68 -21.93 -7.48
CA PHE A 73 20.54 -22.08 -8.39
C PHE A 73 19.27 -22.55 -7.66
N LEU A 74 19.40 -23.46 -6.68
CA LEU A 74 18.27 -23.96 -5.90
C LEU A 74 17.67 -22.86 -5.00
N GLU A 75 18.52 -22.08 -4.34
CA GLU A 75 18.10 -20.93 -3.53
C GLU A 75 17.39 -19.86 -4.38
N TYR A 76 17.92 -19.58 -5.57
CA TYR A 76 17.29 -18.66 -6.52
C TYR A 76 15.92 -19.15 -6.99
N ARG A 77 15.80 -20.42 -7.36
CA ARG A 77 14.51 -21.02 -7.74
C ARG A 77 13.50 -20.95 -6.59
N ARG A 78 13.94 -21.20 -5.35
CA ARG A 78 13.08 -21.06 -4.17
C ARG A 78 12.62 -19.61 -3.99
N MET A 79 13.51 -18.63 -4.14
CA MET A 79 13.17 -17.21 -4.09
C MET A 79 12.15 -16.83 -5.16
N LEU A 80 12.34 -17.25 -6.41
CA LEU A 80 11.41 -17.00 -7.51
C LEU A 80 10.01 -17.53 -7.18
N LEU A 81 9.91 -18.78 -6.72
CA LEU A 81 8.63 -19.38 -6.36
C LEU A 81 7.96 -18.66 -5.19
N LEU A 82 8.73 -18.21 -4.19
CA LEU A 82 8.20 -17.46 -3.06
C LEU A 82 7.69 -16.08 -3.48
N LEU A 83 8.46 -15.33 -4.26
CA LEU A 83 8.09 -13.99 -4.73
C LEU A 83 6.87 -14.04 -5.67
N ALA A 84 6.73 -15.09 -6.48
CA ALA A 84 5.58 -15.29 -7.36
C ALA A 84 4.30 -15.70 -6.61
N LYS A 85 4.41 -16.22 -5.38
CA LYS A 85 3.26 -16.72 -4.61
C LYS A 85 2.64 -15.61 -3.76
N VAL A 86 1.99 -14.65 -4.41
CA VAL A 86 1.22 -13.59 -3.73
C VAL A 86 0.04 -14.23 -2.97
N PRO A 87 -0.17 -13.92 -1.67
CA PRO A 87 -1.32 -14.42 -0.91
C PRO A 87 -2.66 -13.97 -1.52
N GLN A 88 -3.68 -14.83 -1.42
CA GLN A 88 -5.03 -14.47 -1.83
C GLN A 88 -5.64 -13.46 -0.85
N THR A 89 -6.45 -12.54 -1.38
CA THR A 89 -7.20 -11.57 -0.57
C THR A 89 -8.40 -12.22 0.10
N GLY A 90 -8.81 -11.68 1.25
CA GLY A 90 -10.07 -12.06 1.91
C GLY A 90 -11.31 -11.49 1.22
N ASN A 91 -12.45 -11.56 1.89
CA ASN A 91 -13.75 -11.10 1.42
C ASN A 91 -14.19 -9.73 2.01
N PHE A 92 -13.30 -9.02 2.71
CA PHE A 92 -13.62 -7.72 3.28
C PHE A 92 -13.82 -6.68 2.18
N ASP A 93 -14.98 -6.02 2.18
CA ASP A 93 -15.24 -4.89 1.29
C ASP A 93 -14.53 -3.63 1.81
N LEU A 94 -13.50 -3.22 1.08
CA LEU A 94 -12.69 -2.05 1.39
C LEU A 94 -13.50 -0.74 1.41
N GLN A 95 -14.62 -0.65 0.68
CA GLN A 95 -15.45 0.57 0.66
C GLN A 95 -16.02 0.90 2.04
N ARG A 96 -16.20 -0.10 2.92
CA ARG A 96 -16.70 0.09 4.29
C ARG A 96 -15.83 1.01 5.14
N VAL A 97 -14.57 1.21 4.78
CA VAL A 97 -13.67 2.14 5.49
C VAL A 97 -14.19 3.58 5.42
N LYS A 98 -14.84 3.99 4.33
CA LYS A 98 -15.37 5.36 4.15
C LYS A 98 -16.42 5.72 5.20
N GLU A 99 -17.17 4.74 5.65
CA GLU A 99 -18.27 4.89 6.61
C GLU A 99 -17.84 4.65 8.07
N SER A 100 -16.60 4.19 8.30
CA SER A 100 -16.13 3.82 9.62
C SER A 100 -15.77 5.04 10.47
N THR A 101 -16.62 5.36 11.45
CA THR A 101 -16.41 6.46 12.40
C THR A 101 -15.07 6.36 13.13
N TYR A 102 -14.69 5.16 13.57
CA TYR A 102 -13.51 4.91 14.39
C TYR A 102 -12.29 4.43 13.59
N PHE A 103 -12.29 4.61 12.26
CA PHE A 103 -11.11 4.29 11.45
C PHE A 103 -9.94 5.25 11.75
N PHE A 104 -10.27 6.54 11.90
CA PHE A 104 -9.39 7.61 12.35
C PHE A 104 -10.24 8.51 13.24
N SER A 105 -9.89 8.58 14.53
CA SER A 105 -10.64 9.25 15.59
C SER A 105 -9.72 9.94 16.58
#